data_AF-A0A397IRV3-F1
#
_entry.id   AF-A0A397IRV3-F1
#
_cell.length_a   1.000
_cell.length_b   1.000
_cell.length_c   1.000
_cell.angle_alpha   90.00
_cell.angle_beta   90.00
_cell.angle_gamma   90.00
#
_symmetry.space_group_name_H-M   'P 1'
#
loop_
_entity.id
_entity.type
_entity.pdbx_description
1 polymer ?
#
loop_
_entity_poly.entity_id
_entity_poly.type
_entity_poly.pdbx_seq_one_letter_code
_entity_poly.pdbx_strand_id
1 'polypeptide(L)'
;MSALFSLLKRYDELILNNASQISSIESSLRTLTYVLPGRFADAEFTSETLFALLNLIGLYHDSILVRAAENLPPSKRPIPSPHNRYTRYWINSSKAYQRASFALTFLQYTDVLMEMGVQKKWGKEVKWKLIIAIELIKVICRILLLHKTQERTIVNPAVPRREIDPSIFNSDESTTTIINSNGANGHLGNITNNNNNYNNNIHNNNNIHNNIHNNKKELSETWTGRYTGQAHDSISVVQKGATQYSDVSDYLMNKVLMIEDVRKPPDLVHKLQGFGSIGELLYIIRPLLYVLTLRRYGNRSWRPWLLSISIELATRILASYYYKKRIPGGYRLSSSLEKEEQKRRIRQFFFYILRGPFYEKFTKPRINNFCQTVSNKPILSLFGGILRDYQPLWENIYFYTASS
;
A
#
# COMPACT_ATOMS: atom_id res chain seq x y z
N MET A 1 36.12 9.24 -11.29
CA MET A 1 35.08 9.47 -10.26
C MET A 1 34.13 10.62 -10.65
N SER A 2 34.64 11.75 -11.14
CA SER A 2 33.83 12.90 -11.61
C SER A 2 32.83 12.57 -12.73
N ALA A 3 33.24 11.76 -13.71
CA ALA A 3 32.36 11.35 -14.83
C ALA A 3 31.14 10.53 -14.35
N LEU A 4 31.33 9.58 -13.43
CA LEU A 4 30.25 8.77 -12.88
C LEU A 4 29.25 9.63 -12.09
N PHE A 5 29.75 10.59 -11.32
CA PHE A 5 28.90 11.53 -10.58
C PHE A 5 28.11 12.44 -11.54
N SER A 6 28.73 12.91 -12.62
CA SER A 6 28.02 13.70 -13.64
C SER A 6 26.95 12.90 -14.38
N LEU A 7 27.19 11.60 -14.64
CA LEU A 7 26.20 10.71 -15.25
C LEU A 7 25.02 10.46 -14.31
N LEU A 8 25.29 10.24 -13.02
CA LEU A 8 24.25 10.08 -12.01
C LEU A 8 23.38 11.33 -11.91
N LYS A 9 23.99 12.51 -11.89
CA LYS A 9 23.27 13.78 -11.82
C LYS A 9 22.38 14.01 -13.06
N ARG A 10 22.89 13.73 -14.26
CA ARG A 10 22.11 13.77 -15.51
C ARG A 10 20.94 12.79 -15.49
N TYR A 11 21.14 11.62 -14.90
CA TYR A 11 20.07 10.63 -14.74
C TYR A 11 18.99 11.10 -13.77
N ASP A 12 19.37 11.69 -12.64
CA ASP A 12 18.44 12.27 -11.67
C ASP A 12 17.60 13.39 -12.32
N GLU A 13 18.22 14.28 -13.10
CA GLU A 13 17.53 15.34 -13.86
C GLU A 13 16.58 14.77 -14.91
N LEU A 14 16.99 13.73 -15.64
CA LEU A 14 16.14 13.03 -16.61
C LEU A 14 14.90 12.43 -15.95
N ILE A 15 15.07 11.80 -14.77
CA ILE A 15 13.96 11.23 -14.01
C ILE A 15 12.99 12.30 -13.57
N LEU A 16 13.48 13.42 -13.05
CA LEU A 16 12.62 14.49 -12.54
C LEU A 16 11.79 15.14 -13.65
N ASN A 17 12.40 15.41 -14.80
CA ASN A 17 11.71 16.02 -15.94
C ASN A 17 10.66 15.11 -16.60
N ASN A 18 10.80 13.78 -16.45
CA ASN A 18 9.92 12.79 -17.08
C ASN A 18 9.25 11.87 -16.05
N ALA A 19 9.08 12.33 -14.81
CA ALA A 19 8.69 11.48 -13.68
C ALA A 19 7.35 10.75 -13.91
N SER A 20 6.36 11.43 -14.52
CA SER A 20 5.05 10.85 -14.84
C SER A 20 5.13 9.76 -15.92
N GLN A 21 5.94 9.97 -16.95
CA GLN A 21 6.15 9.01 -18.03
C GLN A 21 6.90 7.77 -17.53
N ILE A 22 7.97 7.97 -16.75
CA ILE A 22 8.76 6.88 -16.17
C ILE A 22 7.91 6.03 -15.22
N SER A 23 7.10 6.67 -14.38
CA SER A 23 6.15 5.96 -13.49
C SER A 23 5.15 5.11 -14.28
N SER A 24 4.66 5.62 -15.41
CA SER A 24 3.74 4.91 -16.29
C SER A 24 4.41 3.72 -16.99
N ILE A 25 5.64 3.90 -17.48
CA ILE A 25 6.45 2.84 -18.09
C ILE A 25 6.76 1.75 -17.06
N GLU A 26 7.21 2.13 -15.86
CA GLU A 26 7.49 1.19 -14.76
C GLU A 26 6.24 0.36 -14.41
N SER A 27 5.08 1.01 -14.30
CA SER A 27 3.81 0.35 -14.00
C SER A 27 3.37 -0.60 -15.12
N SER A 28 3.56 -0.19 -16.37
CA SER A 28 3.25 -1.02 -17.55
C SER A 28 4.18 -2.25 -17.63
N LEU A 29 5.48 -2.06 -17.41
CA LEU A 29 6.45 -3.15 -17.37
C LEU A 29 6.19 -4.11 -16.20
N ARG A 30 5.84 -3.59 -15.02
CA ARG A 30 5.47 -4.43 -13.87
C ARG A 30 4.23 -5.26 -14.19
N THR A 31 3.24 -4.68 -14.85
CA THR A 31 2.03 -5.40 -15.28
C THR A 31 2.36 -6.47 -16.33
N LEU A 32 3.19 -6.14 -17.32
CA LEU A 32 3.65 -7.09 -18.34
C LEU A 32 4.40 -8.28 -17.73
N THR A 33 5.16 -8.02 -16.66
CA THR A 33 5.92 -9.04 -15.96
C THR A 33 5.01 -10.09 -15.30
N TYR A 34 3.77 -9.72 -14.92
CA TYR A 34 2.76 -10.67 -14.44
C TYR A 34 2.01 -11.41 -15.55
N VAL A 35 2.25 -11.13 -16.83
CA VAL A 35 1.59 -11.82 -17.96
C VAL A 35 2.51 -12.88 -18.58
N LEU A 36 3.81 -12.79 -18.33
CA LEU A 36 4.83 -13.66 -18.93
C LEU A 36 5.01 -15.05 -18.27
N PRO A 37 4.84 -15.24 -16.95
CA PRO A 37 5.04 -16.54 -16.32
C PRO A 37 4.13 -17.61 -16.93
N GLY A 38 4.68 -18.80 -17.18
CA GLY A 38 3.93 -19.96 -17.68
C GLY A 38 3.92 -20.16 -19.21
N ARG A 39 4.27 -19.14 -20.01
CA ARG A 39 4.26 -19.26 -21.50
C ARG A 39 5.54 -19.86 -22.08
N PHE A 40 6.69 -19.67 -21.44
CA PHE A 40 7.97 -20.28 -21.83
C PHE A 40 8.74 -20.75 -20.59
N ALA A 41 9.46 -21.87 -20.70
CA ALA A 41 10.19 -22.47 -19.57
C ALA A 41 11.27 -21.55 -18.97
N ASP A 42 11.95 -20.73 -19.81
CA ASP A 42 12.93 -19.73 -19.34
C ASP A 42 12.31 -18.35 -19.08
N ALA A 43 11.05 -18.12 -19.48
CA ALA A 43 10.38 -16.85 -19.25
C ALA A 43 10.04 -16.65 -17.78
N GLU A 44 9.80 -17.71 -17.00
CA GLU A 44 9.52 -17.61 -15.56
C GLU A 44 10.70 -16.97 -14.80
N PHE A 45 11.92 -17.47 -15.00
CA PHE A 45 13.10 -16.89 -14.35
C PHE A 45 13.39 -15.47 -14.84
N THR A 46 13.18 -15.23 -16.15
CA THR A 46 13.41 -13.91 -16.77
C THR A 46 12.40 -12.88 -16.29
N SER A 47 11.12 -13.23 -16.18
CA SER A 47 10.07 -12.36 -15.66
C SER A 47 10.35 -12.02 -14.20
N GLU A 48 10.73 -12.98 -13.36
CA GLU A 48 11.09 -12.65 -11.98
C GLU A 48 12.34 -11.77 -11.86
N THR A 49 13.32 -11.97 -12.74
CA THR A 49 14.49 -11.09 -12.80
C THR A 49 14.07 -9.66 -13.14
N LEU A 50 13.21 -9.50 -14.15
CA LEU A 50 12.67 -8.20 -14.55
C LEU A 50 11.84 -7.57 -13.43
N PHE A 51 11.00 -8.35 -12.75
CA PHE A 51 10.18 -7.89 -11.64
C PHE A 51 11.05 -7.37 -10.48
N ALA A 52 12.02 -8.16 -10.05
CA ALA A 52 12.96 -7.78 -8.99
C ALA A 52 13.73 -6.52 -9.37
N LEU A 53 14.24 -6.45 -10.61
CA LEU A 53 14.97 -5.28 -11.11
C LEU A 53 14.10 -4.02 -11.12
N LEU A 54 12.86 -4.10 -11.62
CA LEU A 54 11.92 -2.98 -11.65
C LEU A 54 11.60 -2.46 -10.24
N ASN A 55 11.40 -3.35 -9.28
CA ASN A 55 11.15 -2.93 -7.89
C ASN A 55 12.38 -2.30 -7.22
N LEU A 56 13.59 -2.78 -7.53
CA LEU A 56 14.83 -2.18 -7.04
C LEU A 56 15.09 -0.80 -7.67
N ILE A 57 14.81 -0.66 -8.97
CA ILE A 57 14.88 0.63 -9.66
C ILE A 57 13.83 1.59 -9.09
N GLY A 58 12.60 1.14 -8.87
CA GLY A 58 11.54 1.92 -8.25
C GLY A 58 11.94 2.42 -6.86
N LEU A 59 12.57 1.57 -6.05
CA LEU A 59 13.11 1.97 -4.74
C LEU A 59 14.18 3.07 -4.83
N TYR A 60 15.00 3.06 -5.90
CA TYR A 60 15.96 4.13 -6.17
C TYR A 60 15.28 5.41 -6.65
N HIS A 61 14.30 5.31 -7.56
CA HIS A 61 13.51 6.45 -8.05
C HIS A 61 12.77 7.15 -6.92
N ASP A 62 12.21 6.39 -5.98
CA ASP A 62 11.56 6.94 -4.79
C ASP A 62 12.53 7.79 -3.96
N SER A 63 13.79 7.36 -3.84
CA SER A 63 14.81 8.14 -3.14
C SER A 63 15.12 9.47 -3.83
N ILE A 64 15.06 9.53 -5.17
CA ILE A 64 15.25 10.77 -5.93
C ILE A 64 14.05 11.70 -5.74
N LEU A 65 12.83 11.17 -5.91
CA LEU A 65 11.60 11.94 -5.78
C LEU A 65 11.45 12.54 -4.37
N VAL A 66 11.80 11.79 -3.33
CA VAL A 66 11.78 12.27 -1.95
C VAL A 66 12.77 13.44 -1.76
N ARG A 67 14.00 13.32 -2.26
CA ARG A 67 15.00 14.40 -2.18
C ARG A 67 14.56 15.65 -2.94
N ALA A 68 13.98 15.47 -4.13
CA ALA A 68 13.46 16.58 -4.92
C ALA A 68 12.28 17.27 -4.23
N ALA A 69 11.34 16.51 -3.64
CA ALA A 69 10.21 17.06 -2.91
C ALA A 69 10.62 17.85 -1.65
N GLU A 70 11.70 17.44 -0.97
CA GLU A 70 12.25 18.18 0.17
C GLU A 70 12.86 19.53 -0.22
N ASN A 71 13.39 19.63 -1.44
CA ASN A 71 13.97 20.87 -1.99
C ASN A 71 12.91 21.88 -2.50
N LEU A 72 11.64 21.48 -2.62
CA LEU A 72 10.55 22.38 -3.01
C LEU A 72 10.29 23.45 -1.93
N PRO A 73 9.78 24.64 -2.32
CA PRO A 73 9.36 25.66 -1.36
C PRO A 73 8.26 25.12 -0.43
N PRO A 74 8.18 25.57 0.84
CA PRO A 74 7.24 25.02 1.83
C PRO A 74 5.79 24.95 1.39
N SER A 75 5.34 25.86 0.52
CA SER A 75 3.99 25.90 -0.05
C SER A 75 3.68 24.77 -1.05
N LYS A 76 4.70 24.23 -1.73
CA LYS A 76 4.57 23.14 -2.72
C LYS A 76 4.93 21.76 -2.14
N ARG A 77 5.33 21.68 -0.86
CA ARG A 77 5.73 20.40 -0.25
C ARG A 77 4.50 19.52 -0.01
N PRO A 78 4.50 18.26 -0.48
CA PRO A 78 3.40 17.35 -0.21
C PRO A 78 3.33 17.05 1.29
N ILE A 79 2.10 16.99 1.83
CA ILE A 79 1.86 16.63 3.22
C ILE A 79 2.17 15.13 3.37
N PRO A 80 3.16 14.73 4.20
CA PRO A 80 3.52 13.33 4.32
C PRO A 80 2.47 12.56 5.14
N SER A 81 2.10 11.36 4.69
CA SER A 81 1.19 10.50 5.45
C SER A 81 1.73 10.14 6.84
N PRO A 82 0.87 9.72 7.79
CA PRO A 82 1.31 9.23 9.10
C PRO A 82 2.37 8.10 8.98
N HIS A 83 2.24 7.21 7.99
CA HIS A 83 3.20 6.15 7.71
C HIS A 83 4.58 6.71 7.33
N ASN A 84 4.59 7.66 6.40
CA ASN A 84 5.82 8.29 5.92
C ASN A 84 6.49 9.14 6.99
N ARG A 85 5.71 9.86 7.80
CA ARG A 85 6.23 10.59 8.98
C ARG A 85 6.88 9.64 9.98
N TYR A 86 6.22 8.53 10.31
CA TYR A 86 6.74 7.53 11.24
C TYR A 86 8.04 6.89 10.73
N THR A 87 8.03 6.37 9.50
CA THR A 87 9.18 5.65 8.94
C THR A 87 10.38 6.58 8.68
N ARG A 88 10.16 7.79 8.15
CA ARG A 88 11.24 8.79 7.97
C ARG A 88 11.89 9.15 9.30
N TYR A 89 11.10 9.33 10.37
CA TYR A 89 11.64 9.63 11.69
C TYR A 89 12.64 8.55 12.15
N TRP A 90 12.30 7.27 12.03
CA TRP A 90 13.17 6.18 12.47
C TRP A 90 14.38 5.96 11.56
N ILE A 91 14.23 6.16 10.26
CA ILE A 91 15.34 6.13 9.30
C ILE A 91 16.37 7.21 9.63
N ASN A 92 15.91 8.44 9.88
CA ASN A 92 16.79 9.57 10.18
C ASN A 92 17.40 9.46 11.60
N SER A 93 16.68 8.83 12.53
CA SER A 93 17.16 8.65 13.91
C SER A 93 18.25 7.58 14.05
N SER A 94 18.26 6.55 13.19
CA SER A 94 19.17 5.41 13.35
C SER A 94 19.63 4.81 12.03
N LYS A 95 20.95 4.86 11.78
CA LYS A 95 21.60 4.19 10.65
C LYS A 95 21.38 2.67 10.66
N ALA A 96 21.27 2.07 11.84
CA ALA A 96 21.00 0.64 11.96
C ALA A 96 19.57 0.30 11.54
N TYR A 97 18.58 1.13 11.91
CA TYR A 97 17.19 0.98 11.45
C TYR A 97 17.13 1.12 9.93
N GLN A 98 17.76 2.18 9.39
CA GLN A 98 17.84 2.42 7.95
C GLN A 98 18.42 1.20 7.19
N ARG A 99 19.57 0.69 7.62
CA ARG A 99 20.19 -0.49 6.97
C ARG A 99 19.29 -1.72 7.06
N ALA A 100 18.68 -1.97 8.22
CA ALA A 100 17.80 -3.13 8.41
C ALA A 100 16.50 -3.02 7.59
N SER A 101 15.90 -1.84 7.49
CA SER A 101 14.67 -1.64 6.70
C SER A 101 14.95 -1.81 5.20
N PHE A 102 16.05 -1.24 4.70
CA PHE A 102 16.44 -1.42 3.30
C PHE A 102 16.86 -2.85 2.98
N ALA A 103 17.60 -3.52 3.86
CA ALA A 103 17.94 -4.94 3.69
C ALA A 103 16.68 -5.83 3.65
N LEU A 104 15.70 -5.55 4.53
CA LEU A 104 14.43 -6.28 4.54
C LEU A 104 13.66 -6.11 3.23
N THR A 105 13.54 -4.86 2.75
CA THR A 105 12.88 -4.57 1.47
C THR A 105 13.63 -5.20 0.29
N PHE A 106 14.95 -5.13 0.27
CA PHE A 106 15.78 -5.77 -0.77
C PHE A 106 15.56 -7.28 -0.80
N LEU A 107 15.56 -7.94 0.36
CA LEU A 107 15.28 -9.37 0.46
C LEU A 107 13.86 -9.71 0.00
N GLN A 108 12.87 -8.88 0.32
CA GLN A 108 11.48 -9.08 -0.13
C GLN A 108 11.35 -9.04 -1.66
N TYR A 109 12.14 -8.22 -2.35
CA TYR A 109 12.10 -8.12 -3.81
C TYR A 109 12.92 -9.19 -4.53
N THR A 110 13.84 -9.86 -3.83
CA THR A 110 14.81 -10.79 -4.44
C THR A 110 14.68 -12.24 -3.96
N ASP A 111 13.85 -12.52 -2.95
CA ASP A 111 13.72 -13.85 -2.35
C ASP A 111 13.22 -14.92 -3.33
N VAL A 112 12.20 -14.62 -4.13
CA VAL A 112 11.68 -15.50 -5.20
C VAL A 112 12.77 -15.76 -6.25
N LEU A 113 13.44 -14.72 -6.72
CA LEU A 113 14.51 -14.82 -7.71
C LEU A 113 15.67 -15.68 -7.20
N MET A 114 16.09 -15.48 -5.95
CA MET A 114 17.12 -16.27 -5.30
C MET A 114 16.69 -17.74 -5.14
N GLU A 115 15.43 -18.00 -4.75
CA GLU A 115 14.90 -19.35 -4.64
C GLU A 115 14.90 -20.07 -6.00
N MET A 116 14.38 -19.43 -7.05
CA MET A 116 14.38 -19.98 -8.41
C MET A 116 15.79 -20.21 -8.93
N GLY A 117 16.69 -19.25 -8.74
CA GLY A 117 18.09 -19.33 -9.19
C GLY A 117 18.85 -20.48 -8.52
N VAL A 118 18.66 -20.67 -7.21
CA VAL A 118 19.29 -21.78 -6.48
C VAL A 118 18.68 -23.12 -6.85
N GLN A 119 17.35 -23.18 -7.02
CA GLN A 119 16.69 -24.40 -7.47
C GLN A 119 17.19 -24.85 -8.85
N LYS A 120 17.39 -23.92 -9.78
CA LYS A 120 17.89 -24.19 -11.14
C LYS A 120 19.35 -24.66 -11.15
N LYS A 121 20.22 -24.07 -10.32
CA LYS A 121 21.68 -24.36 -10.34
C LYS A 121 22.14 -25.46 -9.39
N TRP A 122 21.57 -25.53 -8.18
CA TRP A 122 22.09 -26.36 -7.08
C TRP A 122 21.05 -27.32 -6.48
N GLY A 123 19.84 -27.36 -7.03
CA GLY A 123 18.81 -28.33 -6.67
C GLY A 123 18.10 -28.06 -5.33
N LYS A 124 17.26 -29.04 -4.93
CA LYS A 124 16.28 -28.86 -3.84
C LYS A 124 16.91 -28.77 -2.44
N GLU A 125 18.03 -29.46 -2.21
CA GLU A 125 18.68 -29.48 -0.89
C GLU A 125 19.28 -28.12 -0.52
N VAL A 126 19.97 -27.48 -1.47
CA VAL A 126 20.53 -26.14 -1.29
C VAL A 126 19.42 -25.09 -1.23
N LYS A 127 18.33 -25.28 -1.99
CA LYS A 127 17.15 -24.42 -1.93
C LYS A 127 16.60 -24.27 -0.52
N TRP A 128 16.40 -25.39 0.20
CA TRP A 128 15.87 -25.32 1.57
C TRP A 128 16.83 -24.65 2.55
N LYS A 129 18.15 -24.83 2.37
CA LYS A 129 19.15 -24.10 3.18
C LYS A 129 19.08 -22.60 2.93
N LEU A 130 18.91 -22.18 1.67
CA LEU A 130 18.73 -20.77 1.30
C LEU A 130 17.47 -20.17 1.92
N ILE A 131 16.32 -20.86 1.81
CA ILE A 131 15.05 -20.38 2.37
C ILE A 131 15.19 -20.15 3.88
N ILE A 132 15.78 -21.11 4.61
CA ILE A 132 16.03 -20.96 6.05
C ILE A 132 16.94 -19.77 6.33
N ALA A 133 18.01 -19.60 5.55
CA ALA A 133 18.94 -18.47 5.72
C ALA A 133 18.27 -17.12 5.48
N ILE A 134 17.46 -16.98 4.41
CA ILE A 134 16.72 -15.75 4.10
C ILE A 134 15.73 -15.43 5.21
N GLU A 135 14.92 -16.41 5.64
CA GLU A 135 13.94 -16.20 6.72
C GLU A 135 14.63 -15.84 8.04
N LEU A 136 15.78 -16.46 8.35
CA LEU A 136 16.59 -16.11 9.51
C LEU A 136 17.09 -14.66 9.42
N ILE A 137 17.60 -14.23 8.27
CA ILE A 137 18.04 -12.84 8.07
C ILE A 137 16.86 -11.87 8.20
N LYS A 138 15.69 -12.18 7.61
CA LYS A 138 14.47 -11.37 7.76
C LYS A 138 14.06 -11.24 9.23
N VAL A 139 14.11 -12.35 10.00
CA VAL A 139 13.84 -12.35 11.44
C VAL A 139 14.84 -11.47 12.19
N ILE A 140 16.14 -11.60 11.92
CA ILE A 140 17.17 -10.76 12.55
C ILE A 140 16.93 -9.28 12.24
N CYS A 141 16.67 -8.93 10.97
CA CYS A 141 16.35 -7.56 10.57
C CYS A 141 15.11 -7.04 11.33
N ARG A 142 14.02 -7.81 11.41
CA ARG A 142 12.80 -7.41 12.13
C ARG A 142 13.03 -7.26 13.63
N ILE A 143 13.79 -8.16 14.24
CA ILE A 143 14.18 -8.05 15.66
C ILE A 143 15.00 -6.76 15.86
N LEU A 144 15.96 -6.45 15.00
CA LEU A 144 16.72 -5.20 15.07
C LEU A 144 15.81 -3.97 14.93
N LEU A 145 14.84 -4.00 14.00
CA LEU A 145 13.85 -2.93 13.85
C LEU A 145 13.03 -2.75 15.14
N LEU A 146 12.51 -3.85 15.71
CA LEU A 146 11.73 -3.83 16.95
C LEU A 146 12.50 -3.24 18.13
N HIS A 147 13.78 -3.61 18.28
CA HIS A 147 14.63 -3.07 19.34
C HIS A 147 14.90 -1.58 19.14
N LYS A 148 15.14 -1.14 17.89
CA LYS A 148 15.40 0.27 17.60
C LYS A 148 14.15 1.15 17.72
N THR A 149 12.95 0.62 17.48
CA THR A 149 11.69 1.32 17.68
C THR A 149 11.17 1.27 19.12
N GLN A 150 11.96 0.75 20.08
CA GLN A 150 11.59 0.60 21.49
C GLN A 150 10.34 -0.28 21.68
N GLU A 151 10.35 -1.47 21.07
CA GLU A 151 9.28 -2.47 21.15
C GLU A 151 7.94 -1.98 20.58
N ARG A 152 7.94 -1.13 19.57
CA ARG A 152 6.71 -0.75 18.85
C ARG A 152 6.40 -1.76 17.75
N THR A 153 5.12 -1.98 17.49
CA THR A 153 4.65 -2.78 16.36
C THR A 153 5.34 -2.35 15.06
N ILE A 154 5.90 -3.31 14.32
CA ILE A 154 6.57 -2.99 13.06
C ILE A 154 5.53 -2.65 11.99
N VAL A 155 5.66 -1.46 11.42
CA VAL A 155 4.84 -1.01 10.30
C VAL A 155 5.42 -1.54 8.98
N ASN A 156 4.55 -2.02 8.10
CA ASN A 156 4.91 -2.62 6.82
C ASN A 156 4.34 -1.77 5.66
N PRO A 157 5.16 -1.43 4.65
CA PRO A 157 6.60 -1.63 4.58
C PRO A 157 7.38 -0.80 5.62
N ALA A 158 8.54 -1.28 6.07
CA ALA A 158 9.40 -0.56 7.04
C ALA A 158 10.15 0.64 6.41
N VAL A 159 9.96 0.87 5.11
CA VAL A 159 10.45 2.01 4.35
C VAL A 159 9.29 2.96 4.02
N PRO A 160 9.57 4.24 3.70
CA PRO A 160 8.54 5.17 3.27
C PRO A 160 7.86 4.66 1.99
N ARG A 161 6.54 4.85 1.91
CA ARG A 161 5.74 4.54 0.74
C ARG A 161 5.88 5.65 -0.30
N ARG A 162 5.83 5.26 -1.58
CA ARG A 162 5.73 6.19 -2.71
C ARG A 162 4.34 6.83 -2.72
N GLU A 163 4.27 8.06 -2.22
CA GLU A 163 3.03 8.86 -2.17
C GLU A 163 3.17 10.19 -2.92
N ILE A 164 4.38 10.50 -3.40
CA ILE A 164 4.63 11.73 -4.13
C ILE A 164 4.12 11.53 -5.55
N ASP A 165 3.09 12.28 -5.91
CA ASP A 165 2.61 12.34 -7.28
C ASP A 165 3.68 13.01 -8.17
N PRO A 166 4.17 12.33 -9.22
CA PRO A 166 5.07 12.93 -10.20
C PRO A 166 4.58 14.25 -10.80
N SER A 167 3.26 14.49 -10.83
CA SER A 167 2.66 15.71 -11.38
C SER A 167 3.10 17.00 -10.66
N ILE A 168 3.52 16.91 -9.40
CA ILE A 168 3.96 18.06 -8.58
C ILE A 168 5.17 18.76 -9.22
N PHE A 169 6.07 18.01 -9.85
CA PHE A 169 7.29 18.54 -10.47
C PHE A 169 7.06 19.17 -11.86
N ASN A 170 5.93 18.85 -12.51
CA ASN A 170 5.57 19.42 -13.81
C ASN A 170 4.70 20.69 -13.69
N SER A 171 4.28 21.05 -12.48
CA SER A 171 3.34 22.15 -12.19
C SER A 171 3.95 23.55 -12.25
N ASP A 172 4.98 23.75 -13.07
CA ASP A 172 5.65 25.04 -13.22
C ASP A 172 4.96 25.99 -14.22
N GLU A 173 3.82 25.60 -14.84
CA GLU A 173 3.09 26.48 -15.78
C GLU A 173 1.61 26.75 -15.48
N SER A 174 0.97 26.17 -14.45
CA SER A 174 -0.51 26.30 -14.32
C SER A 174 -1.05 26.86 -13.01
N THR A 175 -0.21 27.17 -12.01
CA THR A 175 -0.72 27.75 -10.74
C THR A 175 -0.58 29.27 -10.68
N THR A 176 0.06 29.91 -11.65
CA THR A 176 0.16 31.40 -11.70
C THR A 176 -1.06 32.06 -12.37
N THR A 177 -1.96 31.30 -13.00
CA THR A 177 -3.10 31.87 -13.75
C THR A 177 -4.45 31.82 -13.03
N ILE A 178 -4.60 31.14 -11.88
CA ILE A 178 -5.90 31.09 -11.17
C ILE A 178 -6.08 32.25 -10.17
N ILE A 179 -5.02 32.98 -9.83
CA ILE A 179 -5.13 34.12 -8.88
C ILE A 179 -5.32 35.47 -9.59
N ASN A 180 -5.00 35.59 -10.89
CA ASN A 180 -5.10 36.86 -11.63
C ASN A 180 -5.89 36.72 -12.95
N SER A 181 -7.15 36.30 -12.90
CA SER A 181 -8.07 36.55 -14.02
C SER A 181 -9.55 36.49 -13.62
N ASN A 182 -9.94 37.23 -12.59
CA ASN A 182 -11.35 37.61 -12.41
C ASN A 182 -11.47 39.13 -12.46
N GLY A 183 -11.08 39.68 -13.61
CA GLY A 183 -11.35 41.05 -14.02
C GLY A 183 -12.06 41.03 -15.37
N ALA A 184 -13.37 41.29 -15.31
CA ALA A 184 -14.23 41.82 -16.38
C ALA A 184 -14.44 41.01 -17.67
N ASN A 185 -15.72 41.09 -18.08
CA ASN A 185 -16.30 40.92 -19.42
C ASN A 185 -16.76 39.50 -19.81
N GLY A 186 -18.09 39.41 -19.93
CA GLY A 186 -18.77 38.23 -20.42
C GLY A 186 -18.64 38.05 -21.93
N HIS A 187 -18.82 36.81 -22.37
CA HIS A 187 -19.49 36.54 -23.62
C HIS A 187 -20.11 35.15 -23.62
N LEU A 188 -21.34 35.13 -24.11
CA LEU A 188 -22.17 34.00 -24.46
C LEU A 188 -21.42 33.01 -25.38
N GLY A 189 -21.52 31.72 -25.10
CA GLY A 189 -20.96 30.67 -25.94
C GLY A 189 -21.59 29.31 -25.66
N ASN A 190 -22.66 29.01 -26.39
CA ASN A 190 -23.36 27.72 -26.41
C ASN A 190 -22.40 26.57 -26.71
N ILE A 191 -22.43 25.51 -25.90
CA ILE A 191 -22.08 24.17 -26.37
C ILE A 191 -23.21 23.22 -25.95
N THR A 192 -23.94 22.83 -26.98
CA THR A 192 -24.99 21.80 -27.04
C THR A 192 -24.47 20.45 -26.56
N ASN A 193 -25.04 19.92 -25.48
CA ASN A 193 -24.93 18.51 -25.14
C ASN A 193 -26.10 17.75 -25.78
N ASN A 194 -25.78 17.05 -26.85
CA ASN A 194 -26.66 16.16 -27.57
C ASN A 194 -26.65 14.82 -26.83
N ASN A 195 -27.75 14.48 -26.13
CA ASN A 195 -28.04 13.12 -25.69
C ASN A 195 -29.55 12.90 -25.72
N ASN A 196 -30.04 12.48 -26.88
CA ASN A 196 -31.23 11.65 -26.98
C ASN A 196 -30.91 10.32 -26.28
N ASN A 197 -31.68 9.92 -25.27
CA ASN A 197 -32.81 9.00 -25.49
C ASN A 197 -33.39 8.39 -24.20
N TYR A 198 -34.72 8.26 -24.25
CA TYR A 198 -35.63 7.38 -23.52
C TYR A 198 -36.00 7.66 -22.05
N ASN A 199 -37.12 8.39 -21.92
CA ASN A 199 -38.36 8.03 -21.23
C ASN A 199 -38.26 7.25 -19.92
N ASN A 200 -38.79 7.86 -18.85
CA ASN A 200 -39.96 7.30 -18.16
C ASN A 200 -40.78 8.40 -17.47
N ASN A 201 -42.02 8.56 -17.95
CA ASN A 201 -43.10 9.27 -17.30
C ASN A 201 -43.58 8.46 -16.09
N ILE A 202 -43.56 9.04 -14.88
CA ILE A 202 -44.56 8.74 -13.86
C ILE A 202 -44.99 10.04 -13.16
N HIS A 203 -46.29 10.27 -13.28
CA HIS A 203 -47.15 11.21 -12.57
C HIS A 203 -46.93 11.22 -11.05
N ASN A 204 -46.88 12.40 -10.42
CA ASN A 204 -47.96 12.75 -9.48
C ASN A 204 -47.93 14.21 -9.02
N ASN A 205 -49.13 14.80 -9.10
CA ASN A 205 -49.54 16.06 -8.50
C ASN A 205 -49.30 16.07 -6.98
N ASN A 206 -48.92 17.22 -6.44
CA ASN A 206 -49.75 17.96 -5.49
C ASN A 206 -49.10 19.31 -5.15
N ASN A 207 -49.69 20.37 -5.71
CA ASN A 207 -49.57 21.72 -5.20
C ASN A 207 -50.39 21.82 -3.90
N ILE A 208 -49.73 22.05 -2.76
CA ILE A 208 -50.37 22.79 -1.66
C ILE A 208 -49.42 23.88 -1.18
N HIS A 209 -49.93 25.09 -1.39
CA HIS A 209 -49.55 26.38 -0.86
C HIS A 209 -48.95 26.33 0.55
N ASN A 210 -47.77 26.92 0.74
CA ASN A 210 -47.41 27.60 1.99
C ASN A 210 -46.45 28.74 1.64
N ASN A 211 -47.05 29.93 1.51
CA ASN A 211 -46.35 31.21 1.56
C ASN A 211 -45.76 31.37 2.97
N ILE A 212 -44.46 31.11 3.12
CA ILE A 212 -43.68 31.68 4.21
C ILE A 212 -42.68 32.63 3.57
N HIS A 213 -42.96 33.91 3.78
CA HIS A 213 -42.08 35.04 3.54
C HIS A 213 -40.80 34.83 4.35
N ASN A 214 -39.78 34.22 3.74
CA ASN A 214 -38.42 34.24 4.28
C ASN A 214 -37.57 35.09 3.35
N ASN A 215 -37.27 36.30 3.84
CA ASN A 215 -36.22 37.18 3.33
C ASN A 215 -34.97 36.35 3.03
N LYS A 216 -34.75 36.04 1.75
CA LYS A 216 -33.49 35.48 1.26
C LYS A 216 -32.49 36.63 1.30
N LYS A 217 -31.90 36.86 2.46
CA LYS A 217 -30.68 37.65 2.59
C LYS A 217 -29.66 36.95 1.70
N GLU A 218 -29.24 37.60 0.62
CA GLU A 218 -28.14 37.11 -0.21
C GLU A 218 -26.92 36.94 0.71
N LEU A 219 -26.67 35.71 1.15
CA LEU A 219 -25.47 35.39 1.91
C LEU A 219 -24.28 35.52 0.95
N SER A 220 -23.38 36.45 1.26
CA SER A 220 -22.13 36.62 0.55
C SER A 220 -21.35 35.30 0.54
N GLU A 221 -20.77 34.96 -0.61
CA GLU A 221 -20.01 33.73 -0.83
C GLU A 221 -18.73 33.67 0.02
N THR A 222 -18.34 34.81 0.58
CA THR A 222 -17.26 34.95 1.54
C THR A 222 -17.74 35.76 2.75
N TRP A 223 -17.27 35.36 3.94
CA TRP A 223 -17.45 36.07 5.19
C TRP A 223 -16.09 36.61 5.64
N THR A 224 -16.00 37.92 5.89
CA THR A 224 -14.77 38.54 6.40
C THR A 224 -14.82 38.69 7.91
N GLY A 225 -13.79 38.19 8.59
CA GLY A 225 -13.67 38.33 10.04
C GLY A 225 -13.45 39.79 10.44
N ARG A 226 -14.33 40.34 11.28
CA ARG A 226 -14.31 41.77 11.67
C ARG A 226 -12.99 42.24 12.30
N TYR A 227 -12.27 41.34 12.96
CA TYR A 227 -11.01 41.66 13.66
C TYR A 227 -9.75 41.19 12.90
N THR A 228 -9.89 40.19 12.05
CA THR A 228 -8.75 39.59 11.31
C THR A 228 -8.64 40.13 9.88
N GLY A 229 -9.73 40.69 9.34
CA GLY A 229 -9.80 41.17 7.95
C GLY A 229 -9.73 40.05 6.90
N GLN A 230 -9.62 38.79 7.32
CA GLN A 230 -9.49 37.64 6.42
C GLN A 230 -10.86 37.21 5.90
N ALA A 231 -10.96 37.05 4.58
CA ALA A 231 -12.12 36.48 3.91
C ALA A 231 -12.07 34.95 4.01
N HIS A 232 -13.14 34.36 4.53
CA HIS A 232 -13.35 32.92 4.60
C HIS A 232 -14.54 32.56 3.71
N ASP A 233 -14.42 31.49 2.93
CA ASP A 233 -15.54 31.01 2.12
C ASP A 233 -16.71 30.60 3.03
N SER A 234 -17.91 31.05 2.68
CA SER A 234 -19.10 30.70 3.46
C SER A 234 -19.53 29.27 3.18
N ILE A 235 -20.08 28.60 4.20
CA ILE A 235 -20.47 27.17 4.13
C ILE A 235 -21.49 26.88 3.01
N SER A 236 -22.21 27.90 2.55
CA SER A 236 -23.13 27.83 1.41
C SER A 236 -22.44 27.57 0.08
N VAL A 237 -21.16 27.97 -0.08
CA VAL A 237 -20.36 27.66 -1.29
C VAL A 237 -20.08 26.15 -1.37
N VAL A 238 -19.75 25.54 -0.22
CA VAL A 238 -19.56 24.09 -0.10
C VAL A 238 -20.85 23.32 -0.41
N GLN A 239 -22.01 23.92 -0.11
CA GLN A 239 -23.32 23.33 -0.34
C GLN A 239 -23.82 23.49 -1.79
N LYS A 240 -23.44 24.58 -2.49
CA LYS A 240 -23.81 24.81 -3.90
C LYS A 240 -23.11 23.85 -4.87
N GLY A 241 -21.92 23.34 -4.53
CA GLY A 241 -21.26 22.26 -5.26
C GLY A 241 -21.78 20.84 -4.94
N ALA A 242 -22.69 20.71 -3.97
CA ALA A 242 -23.10 19.44 -3.37
C ALA A 242 -24.41 18.87 -3.93
N THR A 243 -24.72 19.09 -5.21
CA THR A 243 -25.85 18.42 -5.88
C THR A 243 -25.55 16.96 -6.24
N GLN A 244 -24.41 16.41 -5.82
CA GLN A 244 -24.06 14.99 -5.94
C GLN A 244 -23.47 14.52 -4.60
N TYR A 245 -24.26 13.78 -3.80
CA TYR A 245 -23.92 13.42 -2.42
C TYR A 245 -22.67 12.51 -2.31
N SER A 246 -21.58 13.05 -1.72
CA SER A 246 -20.54 12.37 -0.90
C SER A 246 -19.46 13.38 -0.43
N ASP A 247 -19.33 14.51 -1.11
CA ASP A 247 -18.09 15.31 -1.07
C ASP A 247 -17.91 16.23 0.14
N VAL A 248 -18.98 16.69 0.81
CA VAL A 248 -18.81 17.65 1.92
C VAL A 248 -18.14 16.98 3.12
N SER A 249 -18.58 15.78 3.49
CA SER A 249 -17.95 15.01 4.56
C SER A 249 -16.53 14.61 4.20
N ASP A 250 -16.27 14.23 2.95
CA ASP A 250 -14.93 13.85 2.48
C ASP A 250 -13.99 15.06 2.40
N TYR A 251 -14.48 16.22 1.95
CA TYR A 251 -13.76 17.49 1.95
C TYR A 251 -13.43 17.95 3.38
N LEU A 252 -14.41 17.88 4.29
CA LEU A 252 -14.20 18.20 5.69
C LEU A 252 -13.23 17.19 6.35
N MET A 253 -13.34 15.89 6.08
CA MET A 253 -12.40 14.90 6.61
C MET A 253 -10.98 15.04 6.04
N ASN A 254 -10.84 15.52 4.80
CA ASN A 254 -9.54 15.86 4.21
C ASN A 254 -8.94 17.14 4.83
N LYS A 255 -9.77 18.08 5.30
CA LYS A 255 -9.34 19.34 5.91
C LYS A 255 -9.24 19.31 7.43
N VAL A 256 -9.86 18.33 8.09
CA VAL A 256 -9.79 18.14 9.55
C VAL A 256 -8.44 17.51 9.90
N LEU A 257 -7.62 18.26 10.65
CA LEU A 257 -6.42 17.72 11.28
C LEU A 257 -6.83 16.56 12.18
N MET A 258 -6.47 15.35 11.78
CA MET A 258 -6.70 14.18 12.62
C MET A 258 -5.77 14.27 13.84
N ILE A 259 -6.17 13.63 14.94
CA ILE A 259 -5.35 13.56 16.17
C ILE A 259 -3.92 13.05 15.85
N GLU A 260 -3.78 12.25 14.81
CA GLU A 260 -2.53 11.68 14.33
C GLU A 260 -1.63 12.68 13.60
N ASP A 261 -2.22 13.69 12.96
CA ASP A 261 -1.46 14.74 12.27
C ASP A 261 -0.72 15.64 13.26
N VAL A 262 -1.30 15.81 14.46
CA VAL A 262 -0.73 16.62 15.55
C VAL A 262 0.28 15.82 16.40
N ARG A 263 0.14 14.50 16.50
CA ARG A 263 1.04 13.66 17.31
C ARG A 263 2.47 13.66 16.77
N LYS A 264 3.45 13.54 17.67
CA LYS A 264 4.86 13.35 17.28
C LYS A 264 5.01 12.00 16.55
N PRO A 265 5.92 11.89 15.57
CA PRO A 265 6.12 10.64 14.81
C PRO A 265 6.27 9.38 15.68
N PRO A 266 7.13 9.33 16.73
CA PRO A 266 7.26 8.11 17.55
C PRO A 266 6.01 7.76 18.38
N ASP A 267 5.06 8.68 18.53
CA ASP A 267 3.82 8.49 19.30
C ASP A 267 2.64 8.07 18.40
N LEU A 268 2.87 7.92 17.09
CA LEU A 268 1.91 7.35 16.15
C LEU A 268 1.69 5.84 16.37
N VAL A 269 2.67 5.15 16.96
CA VAL A 269 2.56 3.73 17.30
C VAL A 269 2.87 3.56 18.79
N HIS A 270 2.00 2.86 19.50
CA HIS A 270 2.17 2.64 20.93
C HIS A 270 3.35 1.69 21.18
N LYS A 271 4.15 1.99 22.20
CA LYS A 271 5.17 1.07 22.71
C LYS A 271 4.47 -0.16 23.24
N LEU A 272 4.93 -1.35 22.89
CA LEU A 272 4.45 -2.60 23.47
C LEU A 272 5.21 -2.87 24.77
N GLN A 273 4.56 -3.52 25.73
CA GLN A 273 5.19 -3.98 26.97
C GLN A 273 4.62 -5.34 27.37
N GLY A 274 5.48 -6.20 27.94
CA GLY A 274 5.09 -7.51 28.46
C GLY A 274 4.47 -8.39 27.37
N PHE A 275 3.20 -8.77 27.55
CA PHE A 275 2.48 -9.63 26.60
C PHE A 275 2.40 -9.06 25.17
N GLY A 276 2.38 -7.73 25.01
CA GLY A 276 2.41 -7.10 23.68
C GLY A 276 3.72 -7.39 22.95
N SER A 277 4.85 -7.22 23.63
CA SER A 277 6.19 -7.44 23.07
C SER A 277 6.43 -8.92 22.75
N ILE A 278 5.96 -9.84 23.62
CA ILE A 278 6.01 -11.30 23.37
C ILE A 278 5.18 -11.67 22.14
N GLY A 279 3.98 -11.08 22.00
CA GLY A 279 3.13 -11.29 20.83
C GLY A 279 3.81 -10.83 19.54
N GLU A 280 4.50 -9.69 19.57
CA GLU A 280 5.23 -9.19 18.39
C GLU A 280 6.44 -10.06 18.05
N LEU A 281 7.19 -10.51 19.05
CA LEU A 281 8.33 -11.42 18.84
C LEU A 281 7.91 -12.76 18.23
N LEU A 282 6.81 -13.35 18.73
CA LEU A 282 6.24 -14.59 18.20
C LEU A 282 5.80 -14.40 16.74
N TYR A 283 5.18 -13.27 16.41
CA TYR A 283 4.77 -12.96 15.04
C TYR A 283 5.98 -12.83 14.10
N ILE A 284 7.06 -12.18 14.57
CA ILE A 284 8.31 -12.04 13.80
C ILE A 284 8.97 -13.40 13.54
N ILE A 285 9.05 -14.28 14.54
CA ILE A 285 9.73 -15.58 14.46
C ILE A 285 8.89 -16.63 13.70
N ARG A 286 7.58 -16.43 13.56
CA ARG A 286 6.64 -17.37 12.94
C ARG A 286 7.13 -17.95 11.59
N PRO A 287 7.57 -17.15 10.59
CA PRO A 287 7.99 -17.70 9.29
C PRO A 287 9.19 -18.65 9.41
N LEU A 288 10.15 -18.34 10.28
CA LEU A 288 11.31 -19.20 10.51
C LEU A 288 10.91 -20.54 11.15
N LEU A 289 10.07 -20.53 12.18
CA LEU A 289 9.55 -21.76 12.80
C LEU A 289 8.76 -22.60 11.80
N TYR A 290 7.98 -21.94 10.93
CA TYR A 290 7.25 -22.62 9.87
C TYR A 290 8.21 -23.34 8.90
N VAL A 291 9.25 -22.68 8.39
CA VAL A 291 10.20 -23.33 7.48
C VAL A 291 10.97 -24.47 8.17
N LEU A 292 11.40 -24.29 9.41
CA LEU A 292 12.10 -25.33 10.17
C LEU A 292 11.22 -26.58 10.36
N THR A 293 9.94 -26.39 10.67
CA THR A 293 9.00 -27.52 10.79
C THR A 293 8.64 -28.13 9.45
N LEU A 294 8.55 -27.32 8.39
CA LEU A 294 8.34 -27.80 7.03
C LEU A 294 9.51 -28.67 6.56
N ARG A 295 10.74 -28.29 6.89
CA ARG A 295 11.94 -29.09 6.60
C ARG A 295 11.96 -30.43 7.35
N ARG A 296 11.44 -30.46 8.58
CA ARG A 296 11.41 -31.67 9.42
C ARG A 296 10.27 -32.64 9.07
N TYR A 297 9.06 -32.13 8.84
CA TYR A 297 7.85 -32.95 8.68
C TYR A 297 7.33 -33.02 7.23
N GLY A 298 7.90 -32.23 6.32
CA GLY A 298 7.46 -32.14 4.93
C GLY A 298 6.17 -31.35 4.73
N ASN A 299 5.84 -31.11 3.47
CA ASN A 299 4.69 -30.30 3.04
C ASN A 299 3.32 -31.00 3.15
N ARG A 300 3.30 -32.34 3.21
CA ARG A 300 2.06 -33.14 3.35
C ARG A 300 1.56 -33.23 4.79
N SER A 301 2.41 -32.95 5.77
CA SER A 301 2.06 -33.05 7.17
C SER A 301 1.21 -31.86 7.62
N TRP A 302 0.28 -32.10 8.54
CA TRP A 302 -0.51 -31.05 9.18
C TRP A 302 0.25 -30.30 10.26
N ARG A 303 1.39 -30.82 10.72
CA ARG A 303 2.14 -30.25 11.85
C ARG A 303 2.64 -28.83 11.59
N PRO A 304 3.32 -28.51 10.47
CA PRO A 304 3.78 -27.13 10.20
C PRO A 304 2.62 -26.15 10.06
N TRP A 305 1.51 -26.60 9.46
CA TRP A 305 0.31 -25.79 9.27
C TRP A 305 -0.36 -25.47 10.61
N LEU A 306 -0.59 -26.47 11.46
CA LEU A 306 -1.16 -26.29 12.79
C LEU A 306 -0.27 -25.42 13.68
N LEU A 307 1.05 -25.64 13.67
CA LEU A 307 1.99 -24.82 14.46
C LEU A 307 1.86 -23.33 14.12
N SER A 308 1.89 -23.01 12.83
CA SER A 308 1.78 -21.61 12.40
C SER A 308 0.43 -20.98 12.77
N ILE A 309 -0.67 -21.74 12.64
CA ILE A 309 -2.00 -21.28 13.11
C ILE A 309 -2.01 -21.07 14.61
N SER A 310 -1.43 -21.98 15.40
CA SER A 310 -1.32 -21.84 16.86
C SER A 310 -0.53 -20.59 17.25
N ILE A 311 0.61 -20.33 16.58
CA ILE A 311 1.40 -19.12 16.81
C ILE A 311 0.57 -17.88 16.44
N GLU A 312 -0.11 -17.87 15.30
CA GLU A 312 -0.91 -16.74 14.84
C GLU A 312 -2.12 -16.44 15.75
N LEU A 313 -2.75 -17.48 16.31
CA LEU A 313 -3.81 -17.29 17.30
C LEU A 313 -3.23 -16.77 18.62
N ALA A 314 -2.09 -17.29 19.06
CA ALA A 314 -1.42 -16.84 20.27
C ALA A 314 -1.00 -15.37 20.18
N THR A 315 -0.42 -14.93 19.07
CA THR A 315 -0.02 -13.52 18.85
C THR A 315 -1.22 -12.58 18.91
N ARG A 316 -2.37 -12.99 18.35
CA ARG A 316 -3.62 -12.21 18.38
C ARG A 316 -4.26 -12.17 19.76
N ILE A 317 -4.27 -13.28 20.48
CA ILE A 317 -4.78 -13.33 21.86
C ILE A 317 -3.93 -12.39 22.73
N LEU A 318 -2.60 -12.48 22.63
CA LEU A 318 -1.66 -11.62 23.36
C LEU A 318 -1.83 -10.14 23.00
N ALA A 319 -1.94 -9.81 21.70
CA ALA A 319 -2.21 -8.45 21.26
C ALA A 319 -3.55 -7.96 21.82
N SER A 320 -4.61 -8.75 21.74
CA SER A 320 -5.93 -8.33 22.21
C SER A 320 -6.00 -8.11 23.71
N TYR A 321 -5.33 -8.97 24.47
CA TYR A 321 -5.13 -8.80 25.90
C TYR A 321 -4.38 -7.50 26.20
N TYR A 322 -3.28 -7.23 25.48
CA TYR A 322 -2.48 -6.02 25.63
C TYR A 322 -3.30 -4.75 25.36
N TYR A 323 -3.94 -4.64 24.20
CA TYR A 323 -4.71 -3.45 23.80
C TYR A 323 -5.89 -3.21 24.73
N LYS A 324 -6.61 -4.25 25.16
CA LYS A 324 -7.74 -4.13 26.09
C LYS A 324 -7.30 -3.63 27.48
N LYS A 325 -6.12 -4.05 27.95
CA LYS A 325 -5.64 -3.72 29.30
C LYS A 325 -4.90 -2.37 29.37
N ARG A 326 -4.18 -1.99 28.32
CA ARG A 326 -3.26 -0.83 28.33
C ARG A 326 -3.81 0.41 27.65
N ILE A 327 -4.73 0.30 26.69
CA ILE A 327 -5.27 1.46 25.97
C ILE A 327 -6.70 1.74 26.47
N PRO A 328 -6.98 2.95 27.00
CA PRO A 328 -8.36 3.33 27.33
C PRO A 328 -9.20 3.35 26.05
N GLY A 329 -10.29 2.59 26.02
CA GLY A 329 -11.09 2.37 24.80
C GLY A 329 -10.59 1.23 23.88
N GLY A 330 -9.55 0.51 24.31
CA GLY A 330 -9.05 -0.70 23.64
C GLY A 330 -8.65 -0.48 22.19
N TYR A 331 -8.97 -1.45 21.32
CA TYR A 331 -8.65 -1.37 19.89
C TYR A 331 -9.30 -0.21 19.15
N ARG A 332 -10.41 0.36 19.63
CA ARG A 332 -11.10 1.45 18.91
C ARG A 332 -10.25 2.72 18.85
N LEU A 333 -9.47 2.97 19.89
CA LEU A 333 -8.55 4.11 20.01
C LEU A 333 -7.12 3.81 19.52
N SER A 334 -6.87 2.63 18.95
CA SER A 334 -5.57 2.35 18.29
C SER A 334 -5.36 3.28 17.10
N SER A 335 -4.09 3.57 16.80
CA SER A 335 -3.75 4.44 15.66
C SER A 335 -4.14 3.78 14.33
N SER A 336 -4.37 4.59 13.29
CA SER A 336 -4.55 4.17 11.91
C SER A 336 -3.47 3.19 11.47
N LEU A 337 -2.19 3.43 11.82
CA LEU A 337 -1.08 2.54 11.49
C LEU A 337 -1.22 1.16 12.14
N GLU A 338 -1.64 1.10 13.39
CA GLU A 338 -1.88 -0.16 14.11
C GLU A 338 -3.10 -0.91 13.53
N LYS A 339 -4.15 -0.17 13.15
CA LYS A 339 -5.34 -0.73 12.50
C LYS A 339 -5.01 -1.28 11.11
N GLU A 340 -4.21 -0.56 10.32
CA GLU A 340 -3.71 -1.02 9.03
C GLU A 340 -2.89 -2.29 9.17
N GLU A 341 -1.96 -2.32 10.11
CA GLU A 341 -1.15 -3.52 10.38
C GLU A 341 -2.03 -4.70 10.80
N GLN A 342 -3.02 -4.47 11.66
CA GLN A 342 -3.93 -5.54 12.08
C GLN A 342 -4.77 -6.07 10.91
N LYS A 343 -5.31 -5.19 10.07
CA LYS A 343 -6.02 -5.58 8.84
C LYS A 343 -5.11 -6.38 7.90
N ARG A 344 -3.87 -5.96 7.74
CA ARG A 344 -2.86 -6.65 6.93
C ARG A 344 -2.58 -8.04 7.48
N ARG A 345 -2.34 -8.19 8.79
CA ARG A 345 -2.12 -9.47 9.48
C ARG A 345 -3.33 -10.40 9.34
N ILE A 346 -4.55 -9.88 9.47
CA ILE A 346 -5.80 -10.64 9.25
C ILE A 346 -5.87 -11.18 7.82
N ARG A 347 -5.69 -10.33 6.82
CA ARG A 347 -5.70 -10.74 5.42
C ARG A 347 -4.64 -11.81 5.14
N GLN A 348 -3.42 -11.61 5.66
CA GLN A 348 -2.32 -12.56 5.55
C GLN A 348 -2.62 -13.92 6.20
N PHE A 349 -3.28 -13.94 7.35
CA PHE A 349 -3.69 -15.17 8.00
C PHE A 349 -4.70 -15.97 7.17
N PHE A 350 -5.68 -15.30 6.56
CA PHE A 350 -6.63 -15.97 5.66
C PHE A 350 -5.92 -16.58 4.45
N PHE A 351 -5.01 -15.85 3.81
CA PHE A 351 -4.21 -16.42 2.72
C PHE A 351 -3.32 -17.58 3.18
N TYR A 352 -2.79 -17.52 4.40
CA TYR A 352 -1.99 -18.61 4.96
C TYR A 352 -2.83 -19.86 5.26
N ILE A 353 -4.05 -19.72 5.80
CA ILE A 353 -4.97 -20.85 6.03
C ILE A 353 -5.18 -21.64 4.74
N LEU A 354 -5.31 -20.93 3.61
CA LEU A 354 -5.52 -21.54 2.30
C LEU A 354 -4.32 -22.34 1.78
N ARG A 355 -3.16 -22.32 2.47
CA ARG A 355 -1.91 -23.01 2.09
C ARG A 355 -1.80 -24.43 2.70
N GLY A 356 -0.87 -25.22 2.16
CA GLY A 356 -0.38 -26.45 2.80
C GLY A 356 -1.40 -27.60 2.69
N PRO A 357 -1.63 -28.37 3.75
CA PRO A 357 -2.53 -29.52 3.69
C PRO A 357 -3.99 -29.13 3.40
N PHE A 358 -4.41 -27.93 3.80
CA PHE A 358 -5.73 -27.40 3.48
C PHE A 358 -5.85 -27.11 1.98
N TYR A 359 -4.82 -26.51 1.38
CA TYR A 359 -4.75 -26.28 -0.06
C TYR A 359 -4.93 -27.58 -0.84
N GLU A 360 -4.08 -28.58 -0.57
CA GLU A 360 -4.05 -29.83 -1.34
C GLU A 360 -5.36 -30.61 -1.27
N LYS A 361 -6.02 -30.61 -0.10
CA LYS A 361 -7.24 -31.40 0.10
C LYS A 361 -8.54 -30.69 -0.29
N PHE A 362 -8.62 -29.38 -0.07
CA PHE A 362 -9.89 -28.65 -0.22
C PHE A 362 -9.86 -27.57 -1.29
N THR A 363 -8.76 -26.82 -1.41
CA THR A 363 -8.69 -25.67 -2.32
C THR A 363 -8.34 -26.12 -3.74
N LYS A 364 -7.33 -26.97 -3.89
CA LYS A 364 -6.80 -27.45 -5.18
C LYS A 364 -7.84 -28.20 -6.02
N PRO A 365 -8.63 -29.16 -5.49
CA PRO A 365 -9.68 -29.80 -6.29
C PRO A 365 -10.74 -28.80 -6.75
N ARG A 366 -11.08 -27.81 -5.93
CA ARG A 366 -12.05 -26.76 -6.29
C ARG A 366 -11.50 -25.84 -7.37
N ILE A 367 -10.24 -25.43 -7.27
CA ILE A 367 -9.56 -24.65 -8.32
C ILE A 367 -9.53 -25.45 -9.62
N ASN A 368 -9.15 -26.72 -9.58
CA ASN A 368 -9.11 -27.57 -10.77
C ASN A 368 -10.48 -27.70 -11.44
N ASN A 369 -11.53 -27.97 -10.66
CA ASN A 369 -12.90 -28.07 -11.17
C ASN A 369 -13.38 -26.72 -11.75
N PHE A 370 -13.03 -25.62 -11.10
CA PHE A 370 -13.32 -24.28 -11.60
C PHE A 370 -12.59 -24.01 -12.92
N CYS A 371 -11.29 -24.28 -13.00
CA CYS A 371 -10.49 -24.15 -14.23
C CYS A 371 -11.07 -24.99 -15.36
N GLN A 372 -11.52 -26.22 -15.10
CA GLN A 372 -12.17 -27.08 -16.09
C GLN A 372 -13.51 -26.47 -16.57
N THR A 373 -14.35 -26.02 -15.64
CA THR A 373 -15.65 -25.40 -15.96
C THR A 373 -15.51 -24.12 -16.78
N VAL A 374 -14.50 -23.31 -16.43
CA VAL A 374 -14.21 -22.02 -17.06
C VAL A 374 -13.51 -22.21 -18.41
N SER A 375 -12.64 -23.20 -18.53
CA SER A 375 -11.97 -23.56 -19.79
C SER A 375 -12.95 -23.95 -20.91
N ASN A 376 -14.15 -24.45 -20.55
CA ASN A 376 -15.17 -24.86 -21.51
C ASN A 376 -15.97 -23.68 -22.09
N LYS A 377 -15.74 -22.44 -21.64
CA LYS A 377 -16.43 -21.23 -22.13
C LYS A 377 -15.45 -20.36 -22.92
N PRO A 378 -15.77 -19.93 -24.15
CA PRO A 378 -14.81 -19.30 -25.07
C PRO A 378 -14.14 -18.04 -24.48
N ILE A 379 -14.91 -17.14 -23.86
CA ILE A 379 -14.39 -15.89 -23.28
C ILE A 379 -13.61 -16.13 -21.98
N LEU A 380 -14.05 -17.10 -21.17
CA LEU A 380 -13.46 -17.36 -19.86
C LEU A 380 -12.28 -18.34 -19.92
N SER A 381 -12.10 -19.00 -21.07
CA SER A 381 -11.05 -20.00 -21.28
C SER A 381 -9.63 -19.48 -20.99
N LEU A 382 -9.39 -18.21 -21.31
CA LEU A 382 -8.13 -17.52 -21.03
C LEU A 382 -7.82 -17.46 -19.53
N PHE A 383 -8.82 -17.18 -18.68
CA PHE A 383 -8.64 -17.17 -17.23
C PHE A 383 -8.35 -18.57 -16.69
N GLY A 384 -9.03 -19.60 -17.22
CA GLY A 384 -8.78 -20.99 -16.85
C GLY A 384 -7.38 -21.48 -17.23
N GLY A 385 -6.87 -21.05 -18.38
CA GLY A 385 -5.51 -21.31 -18.84
C GLY A 385 -4.46 -20.64 -17.94
N ILE A 386 -4.56 -19.32 -17.75
CA ILE A 386 -3.63 -18.57 -16.90
C ILE A 386 -3.59 -19.15 -15.48
N LEU A 387 -4.75 -19.43 -14.86
CA LEU A 387 -4.77 -19.96 -13.51
C LEU A 387 -4.09 -21.33 -13.39
N ARG A 388 -4.18 -22.17 -14.43
CA ARG A 388 -3.50 -23.46 -14.49
C ARG A 388 -1.99 -23.31 -14.66
N ASP A 389 -1.55 -22.33 -15.43
CA ASP A 389 -0.13 -22.04 -15.66
C ASP A 389 0.54 -21.46 -14.40
N TYR A 390 -0.21 -20.72 -13.59
CA TYR A 390 0.26 -20.15 -12.32
C TYR A 390 0.28 -21.14 -11.15
N GLN A 391 -0.55 -22.18 -11.19
CA GLN A 391 -0.67 -23.15 -10.10
C GLN A 391 0.68 -23.83 -9.74
N PRO A 392 1.49 -24.34 -10.68
CA PRO A 392 2.81 -24.89 -10.38
C PRO A 392 3.76 -23.90 -9.71
N LEU A 393 3.64 -22.60 -9.99
CA LEU A 393 4.51 -21.56 -9.42
C LEU A 393 4.27 -21.44 -7.91
N TRP A 394 3.00 -21.30 -7.50
CA TRP A 394 2.64 -21.14 -6.09
C TRP A 394 2.83 -22.42 -5.28
N GLU A 395 2.78 -23.59 -5.93
CA GLU A 395 3.02 -24.90 -5.30
C GLU A 395 4.51 -25.18 -5.07
N ASN A 396 5.39 -24.81 -6.00
CA ASN A 396 6.81 -25.20 -5.96
C ASN A 396 7.72 -24.17 -5.29
N ILE A 397 7.36 -22.89 -5.35
CA ILE A 397 8.17 -21.79 -4.83
C ILE A 397 7.60 -21.35 -3.49
N TYR A 398 8.46 -21.42 -2.47
CA TYR A 398 8.08 -21.13 -1.10
C TYR A 398 7.69 -19.67 -0.92
N PHE A 399 8.44 -18.73 -1.51
CA PHE A 399 8.27 -17.29 -1.25
C PHE A 399 7.02 -16.67 -1.87
N TYR A 400 6.47 -17.20 -2.96
CA TYR A 400 5.18 -16.72 -3.51
C TYR A 400 4.02 -16.82 -2.51
N THR A 401 4.06 -17.86 -1.68
CA THR A 401 3.03 -18.13 -0.68
C THR A 401 3.53 -17.84 0.74
N ALA A 402 4.79 -17.40 0.89
CA ALA A 402 5.34 -16.99 2.17
C ALA A 402 4.82 -15.60 2.50
N SER A 403 3.93 -15.57 3.48
CA SER A 403 3.44 -14.33 4.07
C SER A 403 4.46 -13.86 5.13
N SER A 404 5.68 -13.57 4.69
CA SER A 404 6.77 -13.08 5.54
C SER A 404 7.00 -11.63 5.18
#